data_AF-A0A962DU49-F1
#
_entry.id   AF-A0A962DU49-F1
#
_cell.length_a   1.000
_cell.length_b   1.000
_cell.length_c   1.000
_cell.angle_alpha   90.00
_cell.angle_beta   90.00
_cell.angle_gamma   90.00
#
_symmetry.space_group_name_H-M   'P 1'
#
loop_
_entity.id
_entity.type
_entity.pdbx_description
1 polymer ?
#
loop_
_entity_poly.entity_id
_entity_poly.type
_entity_poly.pdbx_seq_one_letter_code
_entity_poly.pdbx_strand_id
1 'polypeptide(L)'
;MSFRFSAMLLLVLCASAAQAQQGVNPKQMSEEERAEINAQRRAGCKAHAENLKMLKGDGRFMIEENGKQRELTQAERDGQIAETEKILETYCGEKPKGDAAG
;
A
#
# COMPACT_ATOMS: atom_id res chain seq x y z
N MET A 1 15.87 27.06 -58.27
CA MET A 1 16.96 26.75 -57.32
C MET A 1 16.32 26.51 -55.96
N SER A 2 16.70 25.40 -55.31
CA SER A 2 16.48 25.11 -53.88
C SER A 2 15.13 24.53 -53.43
N PHE A 3 15.23 23.66 -52.41
CA PHE A 3 14.18 22.99 -51.62
C PHE A 3 13.73 21.59 -52.05
N ARG A 4 14.67 20.64 -52.17
CA ARG A 4 14.36 19.20 -52.16
C ARG A 4 15.31 18.37 -51.27
N PHE A 5 15.68 18.86 -50.09
CA PHE A 5 16.59 18.11 -49.20
C PHE A 5 16.29 18.17 -47.69
N SER A 6 15.07 18.51 -47.27
CA SER A 6 14.77 18.64 -45.83
C SER A 6 13.87 17.55 -45.23
N ALA A 7 13.28 16.66 -46.04
CA ALA A 7 12.32 15.68 -45.51
C ALA A 7 12.97 14.37 -45.02
N MET A 8 14.13 13.98 -45.57
CA MET A 8 14.76 12.69 -45.21
C MET A 8 15.54 12.73 -43.89
N LEU A 9 15.97 13.90 -43.42
CA LEU A 9 16.76 13.99 -42.18
C LEU A 9 15.90 13.81 -40.90
N LEU A 10 14.59 14.12 -40.98
CA LEU A 10 13.68 14.03 -39.83
C LEU A 10 13.20 12.60 -39.54
N LEU A 11 13.16 11.74 -40.56
CA LEU A 11 12.72 10.34 -40.40
C LEU A 11 13.78 9.44 -39.76
N VAL A 12 15.06 9.81 -39.82
CA VAL A 12 16.15 9.04 -39.20
C VAL A 12 16.28 9.32 -37.70
N LEU A 13 15.81 10.48 -37.22
CA LEU A 13 15.95 10.86 -35.80
C LEU A 13 14.87 10.28 -34.88
N CYS A 14 13.74 9.81 -35.42
CA CYS A 14 12.65 9.23 -34.62
C CYS A 14 12.83 7.74 -34.32
N ALA A 15 13.79 7.05 -34.94
CA ALA A 15 14.00 5.61 -34.73
C ALA A 15 14.77 5.27 -33.44
N SER A 16 15.41 6.26 -32.79
CA SER A 16 16.29 6.04 -31.64
C SER A 16 15.58 6.10 -30.28
N ALA A 17 14.28 6.43 -30.23
CA ALA A 17 13.56 6.63 -28.97
C ALA A 17 12.92 5.35 -28.39
N ALA A 18 13.01 4.21 -29.08
CA ALA A 18 12.27 3.00 -28.71
C ALA A 18 13.09 1.93 -27.95
N GLN A 19 14.36 2.17 -27.63
CA GLN A 19 15.24 1.17 -27.01
C GLN A 19 15.83 1.66 -25.69
N ALA A 20 14.96 2.12 -24.79
CA ALA A 20 15.32 2.30 -23.37
C ALA A 20 14.22 1.76 -22.45
N GLN A 21 13.53 0.70 -22.86
CA GLN A 21 12.94 -0.22 -21.89
C GLN A 21 14.08 -1.15 -21.46
N GLN A 22 15.02 -0.59 -20.68
CA GLN A 22 15.94 -1.41 -19.90
C GLN A 22 15.06 -2.35 -19.11
N GLY A 23 15.15 -3.64 -19.44
CA GLY A 23 14.51 -4.69 -18.67
C GLY A 23 14.87 -4.44 -17.21
N VAL A 24 13.87 -4.04 -16.43
CA VAL A 24 13.93 -4.14 -14.98
C VAL A 24 14.15 -5.62 -14.76
N ASN A 25 15.39 -6.05 -14.60
CA ASN A 25 15.72 -7.43 -14.32
C ASN A 25 15.07 -7.65 -12.96
N PRO A 26 13.88 -8.28 -12.87
CA PRO A 26 13.25 -8.44 -11.57
C PRO A 26 14.22 -9.37 -10.86
N LYS A 27 14.94 -8.87 -9.86
CA LYS A 27 15.79 -9.69 -9.01
C LYS A 27 14.97 -10.94 -8.72
N GLN A 28 15.44 -12.09 -9.21
CA GLN A 28 14.70 -13.33 -9.05
C GLN A 28 14.72 -13.63 -7.55
N MET A 29 13.64 -13.22 -6.90
CA MET A 29 13.45 -13.37 -5.47
C MET A 29 13.48 -14.86 -5.17
N SER A 30 14.41 -15.28 -4.31
CA SER A 30 14.53 -16.69 -3.92
C SER A 30 13.23 -17.16 -3.26
N GLU A 31 13.03 -18.47 -3.22
CA GLU A 31 11.86 -19.03 -2.52
C GLU A 31 11.84 -18.66 -1.04
N GLU A 32 13.02 -18.58 -0.40
CA GLU A 32 13.18 -18.09 0.97
C GLU A 32 12.76 -16.62 1.10
N GLU A 33 13.25 -15.74 0.22
CA GLU A 33 12.91 -14.31 0.26
C GLU A 33 11.39 -14.09 0.04
N ARG A 34 10.77 -14.89 -0.85
CA ARG A 34 9.31 -14.95 -1.03
C ARG A 34 8.59 -15.42 0.23
N ALA A 35 9.08 -16.48 0.88
CA ALA A 35 8.49 -17.03 2.08
C ALA A 35 8.57 -16.03 3.24
N GLU A 36 9.69 -15.34 3.41
CA GLU A 36 9.89 -14.30 4.42
C GLU A 36 8.94 -13.11 4.22
N ILE A 37 8.84 -12.59 3.00
CA ILE A 37 7.91 -11.49 2.69
C ILE A 37 6.47 -11.92 2.97
N ASN A 38 6.09 -13.14 2.58
CA ASN A 38 4.76 -13.67 2.87
C ASN A 38 4.52 -13.89 4.37
N ALA A 39 5.54 -14.30 5.13
CA ALA A 39 5.45 -14.41 6.58
C ALA A 39 5.25 -13.04 7.24
N GLN A 40 6.02 -12.03 6.84
CA GLN A 40 5.87 -10.66 7.30
C GLN A 40 4.49 -10.09 6.96
N ARG A 41 4.00 -10.33 5.74
CA ARG A 41 2.63 -9.95 5.34
C ARG A 41 1.58 -10.55 6.27
N ARG A 42 1.64 -11.86 6.53
CA ARG A 42 0.72 -12.54 7.43
C ARG A 42 0.79 -12.01 8.86
N ALA A 43 2.00 -11.74 9.36
CA ALA A 43 2.20 -11.16 10.69
C ALA A 43 1.59 -9.75 10.80
N GLY A 44 1.81 -8.90 9.79
CA GLY A 44 1.22 -7.57 9.72
C GLY A 44 -0.31 -7.62 9.67
N CYS A 45 -0.88 -8.48 8.83
CA CYS A 45 -2.34 -8.66 8.75
C CYS A 45 -2.94 -9.13 10.08
N LYS A 46 -2.27 -10.07 10.76
CA LYS A 46 -2.69 -10.51 12.10
C LYS A 46 -2.67 -9.37 13.11
N ALA A 47 -1.62 -8.55 13.11
CA ALA A 47 -1.51 -7.39 14.00
C ALA A 47 -2.62 -6.36 13.74
N HIS A 48 -2.96 -6.09 12.47
CA HIS A 48 -4.09 -5.22 12.12
C HIS A 48 -5.43 -5.80 12.60
N ALA A 49 -5.67 -7.10 12.46
CA ALA A 49 -6.89 -7.74 12.95
C ALA A 49 -7.01 -7.69 14.49
N GLU A 50 -5.90 -7.87 15.21
CA GLU A 50 -5.85 -7.73 16.67
C GLU A 50 -6.08 -6.28 17.11
N ASN A 51 -5.48 -5.31 16.41
CA ASN A 51 -5.74 -3.88 16.64
C ASN A 51 -7.20 -3.52 16.41
N LEU A 52 -7.81 -4.02 15.33
CA LEU A 52 -9.22 -3.78 15.05
C LEU A 52 -10.11 -4.31 16.19
N LYS A 53 -9.83 -5.52 16.68
CA LYS A 53 -10.54 -6.11 17.81
C LYS A 53 -10.41 -5.27 19.09
N MET A 54 -9.21 -4.75 19.36
CA MET A 54 -8.99 -3.87 20.51
C MET A 54 -9.76 -2.55 20.36
N LEU A 55 -9.69 -1.91 19.20
CA LEU A 55 -10.36 -0.63 18.93
C LEU A 55 -11.88 -0.74 19.04
N LYS A 56 -12.47 -1.85 18.55
CA LYS A 56 -13.91 -2.15 18.65
C LYS A 56 -14.37 -2.59 20.04
N GLY A 57 -13.45 -2.96 20.92
CA GLY A 57 -13.80 -3.30 22.30
C GLY A 57 -14.07 -2.07 23.16
N ASP A 58 -14.72 -2.27 24.31
CA ASP A 58 -15.10 -1.21 25.27
C ASP A 58 -13.92 -0.61 26.08
N GLY A 59 -12.68 -0.79 25.62
CA GLY A 59 -11.48 -0.32 26.31
C GLY A 59 -11.20 1.15 26.02
N ARG A 60 -10.82 1.93 27.04
CA ARG A 60 -10.29 3.29 26.86
C ARG A 60 -8.83 3.23 26.40
N PHE A 61 -8.49 4.00 25.37
CA PHE A 61 -7.11 4.09 24.86
C PHE A 61 -6.50 5.41 25.28
N MET A 62 -5.34 5.36 25.92
CA MET A 62 -4.57 6.55 26.24
C MET A 62 -3.51 6.75 25.16
N ILE A 63 -3.42 7.97 24.64
CA ILE A 63 -2.40 8.39 23.68
C ILE A 63 -1.58 9.53 24.26
N GLU A 64 -0.32 9.62 23.84
CA GLU A 64 0.54 10.75 24.16
C GLU A 64 0.46 11.78 23.03
N GLU A 65 0.07 13.01 23.37
CA GLU A 65 0.05 14.13 22.45
C GLU A 65 0.73 15.33 23.12
N ASN A 66 1.76 15.89 22.48
CA ASN A 66 2.55 17.00 23.02
C ASN A 66 3.14 16.71 24.42
N GLY A 67 3.57 15.47 24.66
CA GLY A 67 4.15 15.03 25.93
C GLY A 67 3.13 14.91 27.08
N LYS A 68 1.83 14.94 26.77
CA LYS A 68 0.75 14.72 27.74
C LYS A 68 -0.06 13.50 27.34
N GLN A 69 -0.41 12.68 28.33
CA GLN A 69 -1.37 11.60 28.11
C GLN A 69 -2.79 12.16 28.10
N ARG A 70 -3.56 11.74 27.11
CA ARG A 70 -5.01 11.95 27.05
C ARG A 70 -5.71 10.72 26.50
N GLU A 71 -7.01 10.66 26.70
CA GLU A 71 -7.83 9.62 26.10
C GLU A 71 -8.01 9.87 24.60
N LEU A 72 -8.00 8.78 23.83
CA LEU A 72 -8.38 8.75 22.43
C LEU A 72 -9.87 9.05 22.32
N THR A 73 -10.23 10.07 21.55
CA THR A 73 -11.64 10.43 21.35
C THR A 73 -12.36 9.37 20.51
N GLN A 74 -13.69 9.35 20.59
CA GLN A 74 -14.49 8.43 19.77
C GLN A 74 -14.27 8.64 18.27
N ALA A 75 -14.20 9.90 17.81
CA ALA A 75 -13.97 10.20 16.40
C ALA A 75 -12.60 9.71 15.90
N GLU A 76 -11.55 9.83 16.72
CA GLU A 76 -10.22 9.31 16.39
C GLU A 76 -10.20 7.78 16.37
N ARG A 77 -10.90 7.14 17.32
CA ARG A 77 -11.08 5.69 17.35
C ARG A 77 -11.81 5.20 16.10
N ASP A 78 -12.92 5.82 15.73
CA ASP A 78 -13.70 5.46 14.54
C ASP A 78 -12.86 5.63 13.26
N GLY A 79 -12.03 6.67 13.19
CA GLY A 79 -11.06 6.87 12.12
C GLY A 79 -10.04 5.73 12.03
N GLN A 80 -9.45 5.31 13.16
CA GLN A 80 -8.51 4.20 13.21
C GLN A 80 -9.16 2.85 12.87
N ILE A 81 -10.41 2.64 13.26
CA ILE A 81 -11.21 1.46 12.88
C ILE A 81 -11.37 1.44 11.36
N ALA A 82 -11.86 2.52 10.76
CA ALA A 82 -12.10 2.59 9.32
C ALA A 82 -10.80 2.40 8.51
N GLU A 83 -9.68 2.98 8.96
CA GLU A 83 -8.38 2.79 8.33
C GLU A 83 -7.91 1.33 8.43
N THR A 84 -8.01 0.73 9.62
CA THR A 84 -7.60 -0.66 9.84
C THR A 84 -8.46 -1.63 9.04
N GLU A 85 -9.77 -1.40 8.96
CA GLU A 85 -10.69 -2.19 8.12
C GLU A 85 -10.31 -2.11 6.65
N LYS A 86 -9.97 -0.91 6.15
CA LYS A 86 -9.49 -0.71 4.78
C LYS A 86 -8.18 -1.44 4.51
N ILE A 87 -7.23 -1.44 5.45
CA ILE A 87 -5.96 -2.18 5.31
C ILE A 87 -6.24 -3.68 5.20
N LEU A 88 -7.10 -4.21 6.06
CA LEU A 88 -7.45 -5.63 6.04
C LEU A 88 -8.14 -6.01 4.71
N GLU A 89 -9.07 -5.19 4.22
CA GLU A 89 -9.76 -5.47 2.96
C GLU A 89 -8.83 -5.39 1.75
N THR A 90 -8.04 -4.31 1.66
CA THR A 90 -7.28 -4.00 0.44
C THR A 90 -5.92 -4.70 0.37
N TYR A 91 -5.24 -4.85 1.51
CA TYR A 91 -3.88 -5.41 1.56
C TYR A 91 -3.85 -6.87 2.00
N CYS A 92 -4.72 -7.25 2.93
CA CYS A 92 -4.77 -8.62 3.46
C CYS A 92 -5.79 -9.51 2.75
N GLY A 93 -6.73 -8.93 2.00
CA GLY A 93 -7.83 -9.67 1.37
C GLY A 93 -8.85 -10.22 2.37
N GLU A 94 -8.81 -9.72 3.61
CA GLU A 94 -9.74 -10.09 4.67
C GLU A 94 -10.88 -9.08 4.69
N LYS A 95 -12.13 -9.53 4.48
CA LYS A 95 -13.27 -8.67 4.80
C LYS A 95 -13.47 -8.68 6.31
N PRO A 96 -13.19 -7.57 7.03
CA PRO A 96 -13.55 -7.49 8.43
C PRO A 96 -15.06 -7.72 8.53
N LYS A 97 -15.48 -8.65 9.39
CA LYS A 97 -16.91 -8.82 9.67
C LYS A 97 -17.37 -7.51 10.29
N GLY A 98 -18.03 -6.67 9.49
CA GLY A 98 -18.94 -5.68 10.03
C GLY A 98 -19.89 -6.47 10.92
N ASP A 99 -20.01 -6.06 12.18
CA ASP A 99 -21.06 -6.59 13.03
C ASP A 99 -22.34 -6.49 12.22
N ALA A 100 -22.84 -7.66 11.84
CA ALA A 100 -24.07 -7.77 11.09
C ALA A 100 -25.10 -7.09 11.98
N ALA A 101 -25.67 -5.99 11.48
CA ALA A 101 -26.96 -5.54 11.94
C ALA A 101 -27.91 -6.75 11.84
N GLY A 102 -28.23 -7.32 12.99
CA GLY A 102 -29.14 -8.44 13.19
C GLY A 102 -29.87 -8.23 14.49
#